data_AF-A0A955F442-F1
#
_entry.id   AF-A0A955F442-F1
#
_cell.length_a   1.000
_cell.length_b   1.000
_cell.length_c   1.000
_cell.angle_alpha   90.00
_cell.angle_beta   90.00
_cell.angle_gamma   90.00
#
_symmetry.space_group_name_H-M   'P 1'
#
loop_
_entity.id
_entity.type
_entity.pdbx_description
1 polymer ?
#
loop_
_entity_poly.entity_id
_entity_poly.type
_entity_poly.pdbx_seq_one_letter_code
_entity_poly.pdbx_strand_id
1 'polypeptide(L)'
;MNRRSKSFALVAALVLAFPGFAAAQTAGSVIDHVILISVDGLRPDAVINLGASALPNFFRFRQEGAGTDNARADADQTITMPNHISMVTGHPVQGSLGHNWLVNSDPLPGDSIHLNAGAYVASAFDVAHDHGLSTALYASKSKFVLFDQSYDALNGASDSVGVDNGNDKIDLFVFNADIQGLVSQYTADLSAFAFGLSMLHIADTDLYGHGFFFDATPGSLYSNQLQVIDLLLGQVFAVVENDPNLMGSTAIVLTSDHGGVGNNHVTSYLRENYTVPFHVWGPGVAANTDPYFTNSAVRAEPGGTRPDYTGPQPIRSGDAANLLLDLLGLPSIPGSSINGSAVALDVMGPPNISPVANAMVTPGATGNPMEVELEGGGSTDADGTVGDWIWWISDGTLLFGPSHTHVFAGPGSFTATLWIRDDRGGSAFDVASIQIAPPANMPPTVMVQPASGPIDAAQSLVVILDEPDGLGDLTGLQINVQPHGVGPWYQMFIPSLLSNFTAYIDAQGRGVISWADLGFWTNLGVVNTWNFQVNVSDSAGHMVTVTRTYTPMP
;
A
#
# COMPACT_ATOMS: atom_id res chain seq x y z
N MET A 1 36.42 10.84 44.07
CA MET A 1 37.53 9.90 43.81
C MET A 1 37.11 8.49 44.23
N ASN A 2 36.75 7.63 43.27
CA ASN A 2 37.36 6.29 43.10
C ASN A 2 36.66 5.59 41.94
N ARG A 3 37.35 5.60 40.80
CA ARG A 3 37.07 4.79 39.61
C ARG A 3 37.34 3.32 39.94
N ARG A 4 36.46 2.42 39.51
CA ARG A 4 36.86 1.08 39.07
C ARG A 4 36.11 0.72 37.79
N SER A 5 36.89 0.62 36.72
CA SER A 5 36.53 0.08 35.41
C SER A 5 36.46 -1.45 35.44
N LYS A 6 35.47 -2.03 34.76
CA LYS A 6 35.53 -3.33 34.04
C LYS A 6 34.54 -3.21 32.87
N SER A 7 35.02 -2.94 31.66
CA SER A 7 35.41 -3.92 30.63
C SER A 7 34.22 -4.61 29.97
N PHE A 8 34.12 -4.36 28.66
CA PHE A 8 33.19 -4.89 27.67
C PHE A 8 33.03 -6.41 27.71
N ALA A 9 31.79 -6.88 27.59
CA ALA A 9 31.46 -8.15 26.96
C ALA A 9 30.29 -7.89 25.98
N LEU A 10 30.63 -7.90 24.69
CA LEU A 10 29.69 -7.94 23.58
C LEU A 10 28.99 -9.31 23.67
N VAL A 11 27.76 -9.35 24.19
CA VAL A 11 26.93 -10.56 24.12
C VAL A 11 26.27 -10.53 22.75
N ALA A 12 26.70 -11.41 21.87
CA ALA A 12 25.99 -11.72 20.64
C ALA A 12 24.57 -12.16 21.01
N ALA A 13 23.58 -11.36 20.61
CA ALA A 13 22.18 -11.76 20.68
C ALA A 13 22.00 -12.94 19.72
N LEU A 14 21.92 -14.14 20.30
CA LEU A 14 21.44 -15.33 19.62
C LEU A 14 19.98 -15.04 19.26
N VAL A 15 19.71 -14.73 17.99
CA VAL A 15 18.37 -14.73 17.41
C VAL A 15 17.90 -16.19 17.46
N LEU A 16 17.22 -16.54 18.55
CA LEU A 16 16.39 -17.72 18.59
C LEU A 16 15.20 -17.43 17.68
N ALA A 17 15.25 -18.00 16.48
CA ALA A 17 14.11 -18.10 15.60
C ALA A 17 12.97 -18.76 16.38
N PHE A 18 11.94 -17.98 16.72
CA PHE A 18 10.67 -18.54 17.12
C PHE A 18 10.14 -19.36 15.94
N PRO A 19 9.81 -20.64 16.12
CA PRO A 19 9.03 -21.33 15.10
C PRO A 19 7.70 -20.60 15.04
N GLY A 20 7.42 -19.98 13.89
CA GLY A 20 6.15 -19.31 13.65
C GLY A 20 5.01 -20.26 13.97
N PHE A 21 4.14 -19.83 14.88
CA PHE A 21 2.82 -20.39 15.00
C PHE A 21 2.04 -19.91 13.77
N ALA A 22 2.22 -20.60 12.64
CA ALA A 22 1.17 -20.63 11.65
C ALA A 22 0.06 -21.50 12.24
N ALA A 23 -0.85 -20.87 12.99
CA ALA A 23 -2.17 -21.44 13.19
C ALA A 23 -2.72 -21.75 11.79
N ALA A 24 -3.23 -22.96 11.60
CA ALA A 24 -3.88 -23.33 10.37
C ALA A 24 -5.12 -22.44 10.21
N GLN A 25 -4.96 -21.32 9.51
CA GLN A 25 -6.04 -20.42 9.13
C GLN A 25 -6.97 -21.24 8.24
N THR A 26 -8.13 -21.57 8.76
CA THR A 26 -9.25 -22.00 7.93
C THR A 26 -9.46 -20.92 6.87
N ALA A 27 -9.40 -21.29 5.59
CA ALA A 27 -9.75 -20.38 4.52
C ALA A 27 -11.14 -19.77 4.82
N GLY A 28 -11.23 -18.46 5.11
CA GLY A 28 -12.48 -17.89 5.62
C GLY A 28 -12.58 -16.36 5.67
N SER A 29 -11.69 -15.65 6.38
CA SER A 29 -11.74 -14.18 6.50
C SER A 29 -10.37 -13.55 6.29
N VAL A 30 -10.35 -12.38 5.63
CA VAL A 30 -9.17 -11.50 5.49
C VAL A 30 -9.08 -10.45 6.61
N ILE A 31 -10.05 -10.45 7.53
CA ILE A 31 -10.16 -9.48 8.63
C ILE A 31 -9.71 -10.15 9.92
N ASP A 32 -8.65 -9.62 10.53
CA ASP A 32 -8.10 -10.06 11.82
C ASP A 32 -8.47 -9.10 12.96
N HIS A 33 -8.90 -7.87 12.62
CA HIS A 33 -9.23 -6.82 13.58
C HIS A 33 -10.59 -6.20 13.27
N VAL A 34 -11.44 -6.02 14.28
CA VAL A 34 -12.71 -5.32 14.13
C VAL A 34 -12.89 -4.25 15.20
N ILE A 35 -13.24 -3.04 14.75
CA ILE A 35 -13.49 -1.88 15.59
C ILE A 35 -14.99 -1.55 15.55
N LEU A 36 -15.68 -1.62 16.69
CA LEU A 36 -17.01 -1.04 16.86
C LEU A 36 -16.87 0.42 17.29
N ILE A 37 -17.28 1.36 16.43
CA ILE A 37 -17.42 2.77 16.80
C ILE A 37 -18.90 3.07 17.06
N SER A 38 -19.21 3.45 18.30
CA SER A 38 -20.53 3.98 18.65
C SER A 38 -20.44 5.49 18.89
N VAL A 39 -21.20 6.26 18.13
CA VAL A 39 -21.33 7.71 18.30
C VAL A 39 -22.68 8.00 18.93
N ASP A 40 -22.68 8.28 20.23
CA ASP A 40 -23.87 8.36 21.08
C ASP A 40 -24.79 9.50 20.66
N GLY A 41 -26.07 9.21 20.39
CA GLY A 41 -27.04 10.20 19.95
C GLY A 41 -26.82 10.71 18.51
N LEU A 42 -26.05 10.00 17.68
CA LEU A 42 -25.79 10.38 16.29
C LEU A 42 -27.04 10.22 15.40
N ARG A 43 -27.51 11.36 14.91
CA ARG A 43 -28.55 11.45 13.87
C ARG A 43 -27.97 11.36 12.46
N PRO A 44 -28.49 10.46 11.59
CA PRO A 44 -28.01 10.33 10.21
C PRO A 44 -28.35 11.54 9.33
N ASP A 45 -29.46 12.22 9.58
CA ASP A 45 -29.86 13.41 8.80
C ASP A 45 -28.94 14.61 9.05
N ALA A 46 -28.37 14.74 10.24
CA ALA A 46 -27.36 15.76 10.53
C ALA A 46 -26.06 15.55 9.74
N VAL A 47 -25.65 14.30 9.56
CA VAL A 47 -24.49 13.95 8.70
C VAL A 47 -24.78 14.31 7.24
N ILE A 48 -25.97 13.96 6.74
CA ILE A 48 -26.40 14.26 5.37
C ILE A 48 -26.46 15.78 5.14
N ASN A 49 -27.03 16.54 6.07
CA ASN A 49 -27.21 17.98 5.92
C ASN A 49 -25.87 18.75 5.86
N LEU A 50 -24.84 18.28 6.56
CA LEU A 50 -23.50 18.87 6.52
C LEU A 50 -22.74 18.50 5.24
N GLY A 51 -22.89 17.27 4.77
CA GLY A 51 -22.33 16.81 3.51
C GLY A 51 -20.82 16.48 3.55
N ALA A 52 -20.35 15.85 2.48
CA ALA A 52 -19.01 15.26 2.39
C ALA A 52 -17.86 16.27 2.55
N SER A 53 -18.07 17.54 2.21
CA SER A 53 -17.02 18.56 2.36
C SER A 53 -16.77 18.93 3.83
N ALA A 54 -17.79 18.82 4.68
CA ALA A 54 -17.69 19.10 6.11
C ALA A 54 -17.36 17.84 6.92
N LEU A 55 -17.79 16.67 6.44
CA LEU A 55 -17.65 15.39 7.12
C LEU A 55 -17.01 14.32 6.21
N PRO A 56 -15.78 14.52 5.73
CA PRO A 56 -15.15 13.60 4.80
C PRO A 56 -15.07 12.16 5.35
N ASN A 57 -14.73 11.97 6.63
CA ASN A 57 -14.54 10.63 7.21
C ASN A 57 -15.86 9.88 7.42
N PHE A 58 -16.94 10.55 7.80
CA PHE A 58 -18.27 9.92 7.79
C PHE A 58 -18.70 9.50 6.37
N PHE A 59 -18.31 10.27 5.35
CA PHE A 59 -18.63 9.93 3.97
C PHE A 59 -17.75 8.82 3.39
N ARG A 60 -16.56 8.55 3.96
CA ARG A 60 -15.76 7.36 3.62
C ARG A 60 -16.53 6.07 3.88
N PHE A 61 -17.20 5.95 5.04
CA PHE A 61 -18.07 4.80 5.34
C PHE A 61 -19.12 4.54 4.26
N ARG A 62 -19.67 5.61 3.66
CA ARG A 62 -20.70 5.52 2.61
C ARG A 62 -20.13 5.16 1.25
N GLN A 63 -18.95 5.69 0.92
CA GLN A 63 -18.35 5.59 -0.41
C GLN A 63 -17.51 4.34 -0.57
N GLU A 64 -16.77 3.99 0.47
CA GLU A 64 -15.80 2.90 0.49
C GLU A 64 -16.35 1.66 1.22
N GLY A 65 -17.49 1.79 1.91
CA GLY A 65 -18.10 0.73 2.71
C GLY A 65 -19.53 0.38 2.29
N ALA A 66 -20.14 -0.49 3.11
CA ALA A 66 -21.54 -0.88 3.00
C ALA A 66 -22.32 -0.33 4.19
N GLY A 67 -23.45 0.33 3.95
CA GLY A 67 -24.21 0.90 5.06
C GLY A 67 -25.50 1.59 4.69
N THR A 68 -26.28 1.91 5.72
CA THR A 68 -27.57 2.58 5.59
C THR A 68 -27.73 3.66 6.65
N ASP A 69 -28.36 4.75 6.27
CA ASP A 69 -28.77 5.82 7.18
C ASP A 69 -30.17 5.61 7.76
N ASN A 70 -30.81 4.49 7.42
CA ASN A 70 -32.16 4.17 7.85
C ASN A 70 -32.23 2.86 8.65
N ALA A 71 -31.20 2.59 9.45
CA ALA A 71 -31.24 1.55 10.47
C ALA A 71 -32.08 2.00 11.68
N ARG A 72 -32.26 1.11 12.65
CA ARG A 72 -33.06 1.36 13.85
C ARG A 72 -32.26 1.16 15.14
N ALA A 73 -32.49 2.04 16.11
CA ALA A 73 -32.28 1.68 17.50
C ALA A 73 -33.14 0.44 17.85
N ASP A 74 -32.93 -0.12 19.05
CA ASP A 74 -33.79 -1.17 19.57
C ASP A 74 -35.28 -0.77 19.51
N ALA A 75 -36.14 -1.77 19.29
CA ALA A 75 -37.58 -1.56 19.11
C ALA A 75 -38.31 -1.09 20.38
N ASP A 76 -37.75 -1.33 21.56
CA ASP A 76 -38.39 -1.03 22.84
C ASP A 76 -38.08 0.40 23.28
N GLN A 77 -36.82 0.84 23.21
CA GLN A 77 -36.42 2.16 23.69
C GLN A 77 -35.23 2.78 22.94
N THR A 78 -35.07 4.08 23.09
CA THR A 78 -34.04 4.93 22.47
C THR A 78 -33.15 5.56 23.54
N ILE A 79 -32.69 4.72 24.46
CA ILE A 79 -31.90 5.12 25.64
C ILE A 79 -30.53 4.46 25.59
N THR A 80 -29.49 5.20 26.00
CA THR A 80 -28.08 4.84 25.88
C THR A 80 -27.72 3.44 26.36
N MET A 81 -27.70 3.19 27.67
CA MET A 81 -27.20 1.92 28.19
C MET A 81 -27.94 0.70 27.65
N PRO A 82 -29.29 0.68 27.61
CA PRO A 82 -30.00 -0.46 27.07
C PRO A 82 -29.62 -0.78 25.62
N ASN A 83 -29.54 0.22 24.74
CA ASN A 83 -29.19 0.01 23.33
C ASN A 83 -27.73 -0.44 23.17
N HIS A 84 -26.80 0.12 23.95
CA HIS A 84 -25.40 -0.31 23.90
C HIS A 84 -25.20 -1.76 24.38
N ILE A 85 -26.00 -2.22 25.35
CA ILE A 85 -25.98 -3.63 25.75
C ILE A 85 -26.45 -4.51 24.58
N SER A 86 -27.50 -4.12 23.86
CA SER A 86 -27.90 -4.81 22.62
C SER A 86 -26.79 -4.83 21.56
N MET A 87 -26.02 -3.75 21.39
CA MET A 87 -24.92 -3.68 20.41
C MET A 87 -23.79 -4.68 20.67
N VAL A 88 -23.55 -5.07 21.93
CA VAL A 88 -22.47 -6.00 22.28
C VAL A 88 -22.96 -7.42 22.57
N THR A 89 -24.26 -7.61 22.84
CA THR A 89 -24.82 -8.93 23.21
C THR A 89 -25.72 -9.54 22.14
N GLY A 90 -26.23 -8.74 21.19
CA GLY A 90 -27.18 -9.21 20.18
C GLY A 90 -28.53 -9.62 20.77
N HIS A 91 -28.84 -9.17 21.99
CA HIS A 91 -30.14 -9.34 22.63
C HIS A 91 -31.00 -8.08 22.47
N PRO A 92 -32.32 -8.23 22.25
CA PRO A 92 -33.28 -7.15 22.42
C PRO A 92 -33.16 -6.50 23.79
N VAL A 93 -33.67 -5.29 23.93
CA VAL A 93 -33.75 -4.68 25.25
C VAL A 93 -34.71 -5.44 26.15
N GLN A 94 -35.97 -5.63 25.73
CA GLN A 94 -37.01 -6.23 26.55
C GLN A 94 -37.48 -7.58 26.01
N GLY A 95 -38.33 -8.23 26.81
CA GLY A 95 -38.98 -9.48 26.45
C GLY A 95 -38.19 -10.71 26.89
N SER A 96 -38.72 -11.88 26.53
CA SER A 96 -38.15 -13.17 26.96
C SER A 96 -36.77 -13.47 26.38
N LEU A 97 -36.40 -12.79 25.29
CA LEU A 97 -35.09 -12.88 24.66
C LEU A 97 -34.21 -11.67 24.98
N GLY A 98 -34.72 -10.68 25.73
CA GLY A 98 -34.00 -9.45 25.99
C GLY A 98 -33.05 -9.55 27.18
N HIS A 99 -32.07 -8.66 27.23
CA HIS A 99 -31.16 -8.54 28.37
C HIS A 99 -31.82 -7.81 29.57
N ASN A 100 -32.97 -7.16 29.34
CA ASN A 100 -33.85 -6.54 30.33
C ASN A 100 -33.18 -5.47 31.23
N TRP A 101 -32.08 -4.87 30.79
CA TRP A 101 -31.45 -3.73 31.47
C TRP A 101 -32.11 -2.45 30.98
N LEU A 102 -32.84 -1.76 31.87
CA LEU A 102 -33.67 -0.60 31.50
C LEU A 102 -33.15 0.74 32.06
N VAL A 103 -32.07 0.70 32.81
CA VAL A 103 -31.56 1.84 33.58
C VAL A 103 -30.47 2.58 32.79
N ASN A 104 -30.42 3.91 32.92
CA ASN A 104 -29.43 4.77 32.25
C ASN A 104 -28.58 5.61 33.23
N SER A 105 -28.44 5.15 34.47
CA SER A 105 -27.51 5.72 35.45
C SER A 105 -26.19 4.95 35.46
N ASP A 106 -25.18 5.47 36.15
CA ASP A 106 -24.00 4.69 36.48
C ASP A 106 -24.41 3.45 37.31
N PRO A 107 -23.80 2.28 37.06
CA PRO A 107 -24.04 1.08 37.85
C PRO A 107 -23.45 1.23 39.26
N LEU A 108 -24.05 0.57 40.24
CA LEU A 108 -23.43 0.39 41.54
C LEU A 108 -22.29 -0.64 41.44
N PRO A 109 -21.27 -0.58 42.31
CA PRO A 109 -20.23 -1.61 42.33
C PRO A 109 -20.83 -3.01 42.53
N GLY A 110 -20.57 -3.90 41.57
CA GLY A 110 -21.06 -5.28 41.57
C GLY A 110 -22.42 -5.46 40.87
N ASP A 111 -23.02 -4.40 40.36
CA ASP A 111 -24.08 -4.54 39.36
C ASP A 111 -23.46 -5.13 38.08
N SER A 112 -24.13 -6.11 37.50
CA SER A 112 -23.75 -6.68 36.22
C SER A 112 -24.98 -6.95 35.37
N ILE A 113 -24.77 -7.01 34.05
CA ILE A 113 -25.80 -7.41 33.09
C ILE A 113 -26.33 -8.79 33.45
N HIS A 114 -25.45 -9.69 33.90
CA HIS A 114 -25.80 -11.07 34.30
C HIS A 114 -26.71 -11.10 35.53
N LEU A 115 -26.37 -10.31 36.55
CA LEU A 115 -27.19 -10.21 37.75
C LEU A 115 -28.58 -9.67 37.43
N ASN A 116 -28.67 -8.66 36.56
CA ASN A 116 -29.94 -8.09 36.12
C ASN A 116 -30.79 -9.12 35.33
N ALA A 117 -30.15 -9.87 34.43
CA ALA A 117 -30.84 -10.89 33.62
C ALA A 117 -31.21 -12.16 34.44
N GLY A 118 -30.57 -12.37 35.59
CA GLY A 118 -30.71 -13.60 36.39
C GLY A 118 -29.99 -14.82 35.79
N ALA A 119 -29.16 -14.61 34.77
CA ALA A 119 -28.36 -15.61 34.08
C ALA A 119 -27.18 -14.91 33.38
N TYR A 120 -26.15 -15.68 33.02
CA TYR A 120 -25.05 -15.15 32.20
C TYR A 120 -25.57 -14.73 30.82
N VAL A 121 -25.12 -13.58 30.34
CA VAL A 121 -25.49 -13.01 29.04
C VAL A 121 -24.20 -12.80 28.29
N ALA A 122 -23.90 -13.67 27.32
CA ALA A 122 -22.67 -13.57 26.55
C ALA A 122 -22.67 -12.32 25.66
N SER A 123 -21.47 -11.85 25.34
CA SER A 123 -21.20 -10.73 24.45
C SER A 123 -20.26 -11.12 23.31
N ALA A 124 -20.05 -10.20 22.37
CA ALA A 124 -19.02 -10.32 21.35
C ALA A 124 -17.62 -10.43 21.97
N PHE A 125 -17.39 -9.78 23.13
CA PHE A 125 -16.12 -9.87 23.85
C PHE A 125 -15.86 -11.29 24.37
N ASP A 126 -16.89 -11.99 24.88
CA ASP A 126 -16.76 -13.39 25.27
C ASP A 126 -16.27 -14.25 24.10
N VAL A 127 -16.94 -14.15 22.94
CA VAL A 127 -16.62 -15.01 21.80
C VAL A 127 -15.25 -14.69 21.20
N ALA A 128 -14.88 -13.41 21.12
CA ALA A 128 -13.56 -13.00 20.65
C ALA A 128 -12.45 -13.48 21.60
N HIS A 129 -12.62 -13.24 22.90
CA HIS A 129 -11.65 -13.60 23.93
C HIS A 129 -11.46 -15.11 24.06
N ASP A 130 -12.55 -15.90 24.07
CA ASP A 130 -12.51 -17.37 24.11
C ASP A 130 -11.82 -17.96 22.85
N HIS A 131 -11.74 -17.20 21.75
CA HIS A 131 -10.98 -17.56 20.55
C HIS A 131 -9.56 -16.98 20.52
N GLY A 132 -9.06 -16.48 21.65
CA GLY A 132 -7.70 -16.02 21.82
C GLY A 132 -7.40 -14.64 21.24
N LEU A 133 -8.44 -13.87 20.89
CA LEU A 133 -8.28 -12.49 20.43
C LEU A 133 -8.21 -11.54 21.64
N SER A 134 -7.34 -10.54 21.53
CA SER A 134 -7.29 -9.46 22.51
C SER A 134 -8.47 -8.50 22.34
N THR A 135 -9.01 -8.02 23.46
CA THR A 135 -10.22 -7.21 23.49
C THR A 135 -10.03 -5.88 24.21
N ALA A 136 -10.74 -4.83 23.77
CA ALA A 136 -10.70 -3.55 24.46
C ALA A 136 -11.98 -2.72 24.35
N LEU A 137 -12.25 -1.89 25.35
CA LEU A 137 -13.38 -0.97 25.37
C LEU A 137 -12.96 0.40 25.89
N TYR A 138 -13.10 1.41 25.02
CA TYR A 138 -12.82 2.81 25.29
C TYR A 138 -14.14 3.59 25.30
N ALA A 139 -14.42 4.30 26.40
CA ALA A 139 -15.68 5.03 26.51
C ALA A 139 -15.52 6.41 27.14
N SER A 140 -16.28 7.39 26.63
CA SER A 140 -16.41 8.71 27.24
C SER A 140 -17.66 8.92 28.11
N LYS A 141 -18.40 7.85 28.43
CA LYS A 141 -19.48 7.86 29.44
C LYS A 141 -19.12 6.94 30.61
N SER A 142 -19.17 7.46 31.84
CA SER A 142 -18.76 6.74 33.06
C SER A 142 -19.52 5.42 33.26
N LYS A 143 -20.80 5.41 32.92
CA LYS A 143 -21.70 4.26 33.03
C LYS A 143 -21.30 3.04 32.20
N PHE A 144 -20.39 3.20 31.23
CA PHE A 144 -19.84 2.08 30.46
C PHE A 144 -18.94 1.16 31.29
N VAL A 145 -18.56 1.58 32.51
CA VAL A 145 -17.96 0.69 33.51
C VAL A 145 -18.85 -0.53 33.82
N LEU A 146 -20.15 -0.50 33.45
CA LEU A 146 -21.02 -1.69 33.50
C LEU A 146 -20.48 -2.85 32.67
N PHE A 147 -19.89 -2.59 31.51
CA PHE A 147 -19.35 -3.63 30.64
C PHE A 147 -18.14 -4.29 31.29
N ASP A 148 -17.18 -3.47 31.75
CA ASP A 148 -16.02 -3.91 32.50
C ASP A 148 -16.44 -4.74 33.73
N GLN A 149 -17.35 -4.23 34.57
CA GLN A 149 -17.85 -4.97 35.74
C GLN A 149 -18.62 -6.26 35.38
N SER A 150 -19.28 -6.32 34.23
CA SER A 150 -20.04 -7.52 33.84
C SER A 150 -19.10 -8.62 33.36
N TYR A 151 -18.05 -8.25 32.64
CA TYR A 151 -17.16 -9.19 31.96
C TYR A 151 -15.75 -9.24 32.56
N ASP A 152 -15.55 -8.73 33.78
CA ASP A 152 -14.28 -8.80 34.50
C ASP A 152 -13.93 -10.22 34.97
N ALA A 153 -12.72 -10.39 35.53
CA ALA A 153 -12.26 -11.66 36.08
C ALA A 153 -13.18 -12.28 37.16
N LEU A 154 -14.06 -11.51 37.79
CA LEU A 154 -14.96 -11.98 38.84
C LEU A 154 -16.32 -12.45 38.28
N ASN A 155 -16.86 -11.70 37.32
CA ASN A 155 -18.22 -11.86 36.82
C ASN A 155 -18.29 -12.55 35.46
N GLY A 156 -17.21 -12.49 34.67
CA GLY A 156 -17.10 -13.15 33.39
C GLY A 156 -17.07 -14.68 33.50
N ALA A 157 -17.51 -15.34 32.43
CA ALA A 157 -17.55 -16.79 32.34
C ALA A 157 -16.17 -17.37 32.03
N SER A 158 -15.96 -18.64 32.37
CA SER A 158 -14.80 -19.38 31.88
C SER A 158 -14.92 -19.69 30.40
N ASP A 159 -13.79 -19.80 29.72
CA ASP A 159 -13.75 -20.01 28.29
C ASP A 159 -14.47 -21.31 27.89
N SER A 160 -15.35 -21.17 26.92
CA SER A 160 -16.16 -22.27 26.40
C SER A 160 -15.45 -23.06 25.29
N VAL A 161 -14.40 -22.48 24.71
CA VAL A 161 -13.61 -22.96 23.57
C VAL A 161 -12.16 -22.50 23.73
N GLY A 162 -11.22 -23.16 23.05
CA GLY A 162 -9.82 -22.73 23.08
C GLY A 162 -9.06 -23.05 24.37
N VAL A 163 -7.97 -22.31 24.61
CA VAL A 163 -7.16 -22.38 25.82
C VAL A 163 -7.71 -21.34 26.79
N ASP A 164 -8.03 -21.78 28.01
CA ASP A 164 -8.47 -20.89 29.10
C ASP A 164 -7.45 -19.76 29.33
N ASN A 165 -7.77 -18.56 28.85
CA ASN A 165 -7.00 -17.33 29.05
C ASN A 165 -7.61 -16.41 30.11
N GLY A 166 -8.72 -16.84 30.74
CA GLY A 166 -9.27 -16.24 31.94
C GLY A 166 -10.71 -15.72 31.77
N ASN A 167 -11.31 -15.35 32.90
CA ASN A 167 -12.68 -14.87 32.92
C ASN A 167 -12.82 -13.39 32.52
N ASP A 168 -11.71 -12.64 32.44
CA ASP A 168 -11.73 -11.21 32.09
C ASP A 168 -11.83 -11.03 30.58
N LYS A 169 -13.05 -10.82 30.06
CA LYS A 169 -13.29 -10.80 28.60
C LYS A 169 -12.98 -9.46 27.95
N ILE A 170 -12.67 -8.42 28.73
CA ILE A 170 -12.28 -7.10 28.24
C ILE A 170 -10.88 -6.80 28.77
N ASP A 171 -9.83 -7.16 28.01
CA ASP A 171 -8.43 -7.05 28.48
C ASP A 171 -8.04 -5.62 28.88
N LEU A 172 -8.67 -4.63 28.23
CA LEU A 172 -8.42 -3.22 28.50
C LEU A 172 -9.71 -2.39 28.46
N PHE A 173 -10.11 -1.87 29.62
CA PHE A 173 -11.14 -0.85 29.75
C PHE A 173 -10.52 0.54 30.01
N VAL A 174 -10.91 1.53 29.23
CA VAL A 174 -10.50 2.93 29.39
C VAL A 174 -11.70 3.84 29.42
N PHE A 175 -11.85 4.58 30.53
CA PHE A 175 -12.77 5.70 30.63
C PHE A 175 -12.03 7.03 30.55
N ASN A 176 -12.45 7.88 29.61
CA ASN A 176 -12.03 9.27 29.55
C ASN A 176 -13.15 10.15 28.98
N ALA A 177 -13.66 11.08 29.78
CA ALA A 177 -14.74 11.99 29.38
C ALA A 177 -14.30 13.01 28.31
N ASP A 178 -13.00 13.29 28.18
CA ASP A 178 -12.47 14.07 27.07
C ASP A 178 -12.28 13.18 25.84
N ILE A 179 -13.14 13.33 24.83
CA ILE A 179 -13.11 12.50 23.62
C ILE A 179 -11.81 12.65 22.82
N GLN A 180 -11.14 13.81 22.87
CA GLN A 180 -9.87 13.98 22.15
C GLN A 180 -8.77 13.18 22.83
N GLY A 181 -8.69 13.28 24.16
CA GLY A 181 -7.81 12.45 24.97
C GLY A 181 -8.11 10.96 24.85
N LEU A 182 -9.40 10.57 24.81
CA LEU A 182 -9.83 9.18 24.64
C LEU A 182 -9.36 8.62 23.29
N VAL A 183 -9.64 9.32 22.18
CA VAL A 183 -9.27 8.86 20.83
C VAL A 183 -7.75 8.88 20.64
N SER A 184 -7.05 9.86 21.21
CA SER A 184 -5.58 9.90 21.18
C SER A 184 -4.97 8.70 21.92
N GLN A 185 -5.51 8.32 23.09
CA GLN A 185 -5.07 7.14 23.81
C GLN A 185 -5.43 5.86 23.03
N TYR A 186 -6.66 5.77 22.53
CA TYR A 186 -7.12 4.61 21.76
C TYR A 186 -6.26 4.35 20.53
N THR A 187 -5.97 5.38 19.73
CA THR A 187 -5.14 5.25 18.53
C THR A 187 -3.68 4.87 18.83
N ALA A 188 -3.13 5.37 19.94
CA ALA A 188 -1.80 4.97 20.40
C ALA A 188 -1.76 3.49 20.82
N ASP A 189 -2.77 3.03 21.56
CA ASP A 189 -2.87 1.65 22.02
C ASP A 189 -3.19 0.69 20.85
N LEU A 190 -4.03 1.11 19.91
CA LEU A 190 -4.36 0.33 18.71
C LEU A 190 -3.11 0.01 17.88
N SER A 191 -2.22 0.98 17.69
CA SER A 191 -0.92 0.76 17.00
C SER A 191 0.05 -0.09 17.82
N ALA A 192 -0.04 -0.05 19.15
CA ALA A 192 0.84 -0.83 20.02
C ALA A 192 0.42 -2.30 20.15
N PHE A 193 -0.89 -2.59 20.16
CA PHE A 193 -1.43 -3.90 20.53
C PHE A 193 -2.24 -4.60 19.43
N ALA A 194 -2.77 -3.86 18.45
CA ALA A 194 -3.62 -4.39 17.38
C ALA A 194 -4.72 -5.34 17.92
N PHE A 195 -5.68 -4.79 18.68
CA PHE A 195 -6.76 -5.58 19.28
C PHE A 195 -7.52 -6.38 18.23
N GLY A 196 -7.87 -7.63 18.52
CA GLY A 196 -8.72 -8.43 17.63
C GLY A 196 -10.16 -7.89 17.60
N LEU A 197 -10.70 -7.50 18.75
CA LEU A 197 -11.99 -6.81 18.85
C LEU A 197 -11.92 -5.62 19.80
N SER A 198 -12.23 -4.42 19.32
CA SER A 198 -12.30 -3.24 20.18
C SER A 198 -13.60 -2.46 20.00
N MET A 199 -14.00 -1.74 21.04
CA MET A 199 -15.11 -0.77 20.99
C MET A 199 -14.62 0.61 21.39
N LEU A 200 -14.96 1.62 20.58
CA LEU A 200 -14.74 3.04 20.84
C LEU A 200 -16.09 3.75 20.92
N HIS A 201 -16.44 4.23 22.11
CA HIS A 201 -17.65 4.98 22.38
C HIS A 201 -17.39 6.48 22.53
N ILE A 202 -18.08 7.29 21.72
CA ILE A 202 -17.96 8.76 21.66
C ILE A 202 -19.30 9.41 22.07
N ALA A 203 -19.30 10.07 23.23
CA ALA A 203 -20.50 10.63 23.87
C ALA A 203 -20.98 12.00 23.35
N ASP A 204 -20.13 12.76 22.66
CA ASP A 204 -20.30 14.21 22.57
C ASP A 204 -21.56 14.66 21.83
N THR A 205 -22.01 13.95 20.80
CA THR A 205 -23.26 14.30 20.10
C THR A 205 -24.47 14.25 21.03
N ASP A 206 -24.55 13.29 21.94
CA ASP A 206 -25.58 13.23 22.96
C ASP A 206 -25.44 14.34 24.02
N LEU A 207 -24.22 14.61 24.49
CA LEU A 207 -23.96 15.71 25.43
C LEU A 207 -24.40 17.06 24.85
N TYR A 208 -24.07 17.32 23.59
CA TYR A 208 -24.49 18.54 22.88
C TYR A 208 -25.98 18.52 22.54
N GLY A 209 -26.55 17.37 22.22
CA GLY A 209 -27.99 17.20 22.02
C GLY A 209 -28.79 17.57 23.27
N HIS A 210 -28.35 17.14 24.44
CA HIS A 210 -28.96 17.51 25.72
C HIS A 210 -28.73 18.98 26.10
N GLY A 211 -27.51 19.50 25.92
CA GLY A 211 -27.15 20.87 26.32
C GLY A 211 -27.68 21.95 25.38
N PHE A 212 -27.76 21.65 24.08
CA PHE A 212 -27.95 22.64 23.00
C PHE A 212 -28.93 22.19 21.91
N PHE A 213 -29.73 21.17 22.20
CA PHE A 213 -30.68 20.54 21.30
C PHE A 213 -30.03 19.69 20.21
N PHE A 214 -30.66 18.56 19.88
CA PHE A 214 -30.37 17.71 18.73
C PHE A 214 -30.81 18.41 17.42
N ASP A 215 -30.23 19.57 17.13
CA ASP A 215 -30.53 20.38 15.94
C ASP A 215 -29.62 19.96 14.78
N ALA A 216 -30.20 19.27 13.79
CA ALA A 216 -29.50 18.81 12.58
C ALA A 216 -29.22 19.91 11.54
N THR A 217 -29.58 21.17 11.83
CA THR A 217 -29.32 22.30 10.93
C THR A 217 -27.82 22.62 10.89
N PRO A 218 -27.18 22.72 9.71
CA PRO A 218 -25.78 23.10 9.60
C PRO A 218 -25.46 24.41 10.33
N GLY A 219 -24.46 24.37 11.22
CA GLY A 219 -24.02 25.51 12.03
C GLY A 219 -24.58 25.52 13.46
N SER A 220 -25.53 24.64 13.79
CA SER A 220 -25.95 24.40 15.18
C SER A 220 -24.79 23.86 16.03
N LEU A 221 -24.87 23.98 17.36
CA LEU A 221 -23.84 23.44 18.26
C LEU A 221 -23.73 21.91 18.17
N TYR A 222 -24.86 21.22 18.01
CA TYR A 222 -24.88 19.76 17.78
C TYR A 222 -24.23 19.37 16.43
N SER A 223 -24.57 20.05 15.33
CA SER A 223 -24.00 19.72 14.02
C SER A 223 -22.51 20.08 13.91
N ASN A 224 -22.06 21.17 14.55
CA ASN A 224 -20.64 21.51 14.62
C ASN A 224 -19.82 20.44 15.35
N GLN A 225 -20.41 19.77 16.34
CA GLN A 225 -19.74 18.68 17.05
C GLN A 225 -19.45 17.48 16.15
N LEU A 226 -20.27 17.23 15.11
CA LEU A 226 -20.00 16.18 14.13
C LEU A 226 -18.70 16.43 13.36
N GLN A 227 -18.32 17.68 13.10
CA GLN A 227 -17.05 18.00 12.44
C GLN A 227 -15.86 17.67 13.35
N VAL A 228 -15.99 17.85 14.68
CA VAL A 228 -14.97 17.42 15.64
C VAL A 228 -14.83 15.89 15.63
N ILE A 229 -15.96 15.19 15.68
CA ILE A 229 -15.97 13.72 15.65
C ILE A 229 -15.42 13.19 14.32
N ASP A 230 -15.74 13.84 13.19
CA ASP A 230 -15.19 13.47 11.89
C ASP A 230 -13.66 13.54 11.85
N LEU A 231 -13.07 14.59 12.43
CA LEU A 231 -11.61 14.70 12.56
C LEU A 231 -11.01 13.57 13.41
N LEU A 232 -11.71 13.13 14.46
CA LEU A 232 -11.30 12.02 15.31
C LEU A 232 -11.43 10.67 14.58
N LEU A 233 -12.48 10.46 13.79
CA LEU A 233 -12.59 9.31 12.90
C LEU A 233 -11.44 9.26 11.90
N GLY A 234 -11.01 10.42 11.37
CA GLY A 234 -9.82 10.54 10.53
C GLY A 234 -8.54 10.07 11.21
N GLN A 235 -8.39 10.24 12.53
CA GLN A 235 -7.25 9.71 13.28
C GLN A 235 -7.29 8.18 13.37
N VAL A 236 -8.48 7.59 13.56
CA VAL A 236 -8.64 6.13 13.58
C VAL A 236 -8.32 5.54 12.21
N PHE A 237 -8.88 6.10 11.14
CA PHE A 237 -8.55 5.71 9.78
C PHE A 237 -7.05 5.81 9.51
N ALA A 238 -6.42 6.92 9.90
CA ALA A 238 -4.99 7.12 9.69
C ALA A 238 -4.14 6.02 10.37
N VAL A 239 -4.49 5.56 11.58
CA VAL A 239 -3.77 4.44 12.21
C VAL A 239 -4.02 3.14 11.45
N VAL A 240 -5.27 2.84 11.12
CA VAL A 240 -5.62 1.60 10.39
C VAL A 240 -4.91 1.51 9.04
N GLU A 241 -4.80 2.62 8.31
CA GLU A 241 -4.25 2.65 6.96
C GLU A 241 -2.73 2.74 6.91
N ASN A 242 -2.07 3.20 7.98
CA ASN A 242 -0.63 3.38 8.00
C ASN A 242 0.11 2.36 8.87
N ASP A 243 -0.58 1.60 9.72
CA ASP A 243 0.03 0.52 10.52
C ASP A 243 0.06 -0.80 9.72
N PRO A 244 1.24 -1.39 9.45
CA PRO A 244 1.35 -2.65 8.70
C PRO A 244 0.63 -3.85 9.34
N ASN A 245 0.32 -3.80 10.64
CA ASN A 245 -0.41 -4.88 11.32
C ASN A 245 -1.93 -4.74 11.13
N LEU A 246 -2.43 -3.54 10.79
CA LEU A 246 -3.86 -3.24 10.67
C LEU A 246 -4.30 -3.06 9.21
N MET A 247 -3.41 -2.54 8.37
CA MET A 247 -3.72 -2.17 6.99
C MET A 247 -4.11 -3.40 6.18
N GLY A 248 -5.33 -3.40 5.64
CA GLY A 248 -5.85 -4.50 4.82
C GLY A 248 -6.36 -5.70 5.61
N SER A 249 -6.35 -5.64 6.95
CA SER A 249 -6.87 -6.68 7.86
C SER A 249 -7.86 -6.15 8.90
N THR A 250 -8.21 -4.86 8.86
CA THR A 250 -9.10 -4.22 9.85
C THR A 250 -10.42 -3.78 9.24
N ALA A 251 -11.54 -4.14 9.88
CA ALA A 251 -12.85 -3.58 9.59
C ALA A 251 -13.35 -2.66 10.72
N ILE A 252 -14.20 -1.69 10.35
CA ILE A 252 -14.80 -0.72 11.25
C ILE A 252 -16.31 -0.74 11.06
N VAL A 253 -17.05 -1.03 12.13
CA VAL A 253 -18.51 -0.92 12.20
C VAL A 253 -18.86 0.36 12.93
N LEU A 254 -19.55 1.30 12.28
CA LEU A 254 -20.03 2.55 12.86
C LEU A 254 -21.55 2.54 13.00
N THR A 255 -22.04 2.78 14.21
CA THR A 255 -23.48 2.95 14.47
C THR A 255 -23.76 3.93 15.61
N SER A 256 -25.03 4.06 15.97
CA SER A 256 -25.52 4.85 17.09
C SER A 256 -26.56 4.06 17.88
N ASP A 257 -26.67 4.36 19.17
CA ASP A 257 -27.70 3.84 20.05
C ASP A 257 -29.05 4.49 19.83
N HIS A 258 -29.07 5.79 19.54
CA HIS A 258 -30.25 6.58 19.25
C HIS A 258 -29.90 7.85 18.48
N GLY A 259 -30.91 8.61 18.08
CA GLY A 259 -30.79 10.03 17.73
C GLY A 259 -31.48 10.90 18.78
N GLY A 260 -32.10 12.02 18.40
CA GLY A 260 -32.75 12.90 19.37
C GLY A 260 -33.64 13.99 18.78
N VAL A 261 -34.56 14.52 19.59
CA VAL A 261 -35.44 15.65 19.24
C VAL A 261 -35.49 16.64 20.40
N GLY A 262 -35.35 17.93 20.09
CA GLY A 262 -35.25 18.93 21.16
C GLY A 262 -34.02 18.59 22.01
N ASN A 263 -34.17 18.50 23.32
CA ASN A 263 -33.08 18.21 24.26
C ASN A 263 -33.16 16.81 24.89
N ASN A 264 -33.92 15.89 24.29
CA ASN A 264 -34.10 14.55 24.82
C ASN A 264 -34.29 13.54 23.69
N HIS A 265 -34.27 12.27 24.08
CA HIS A 265 -34.41 11.14 23.17
C HIS A 265 -35.29 10.03 23.79
N VAL A 266 -36.05 10.33 24.85
CA VAL A 266 -36.84 9.33 25.60
C VAL A 266 -38.17 8.98 24.94
N THR A 267 -38.62 9.78 23.96
CA THR A 267 -39.89 9.54 23.26
C THR A 267 -39.65 8.56 22.12
N SER A 268 -39.83 7.27 22.41
CA SER A 268 -39.36 6.18 21.56
C SER A 268 -40.10 6.02 20.21
N TYR A 269 -41.21 6.74 19.99
CA TYR A 269 -41.93 6.75 18.70
C TYR A 269 -41.57 7.92 17.78
N LEU A 270 -40.68 8.84 18.19
CA LEU A 270 -40.18 9.89 17.31
C LEU A 270 -39.09 9.35 16.39
N ARG A 271 -39.22 9.62 15.09
CA ARG A 271 -38.35 9.04 14.06
C ARG A 271 -36.88 9.39 14.27
N GLU A 272 -36.63 10.63 14.64
CA GLU A 272 -35.30 11.16 14.86
C GLU A 272 -34.64 10.55 16.10
N ASN A 273 -35.41 9.97 17.04
CA ASN A 273 -34.86 9.27 18.19
C ASN A 273 -34.44 7.84 17.85
N TYR A 274 -35.15 7.15 16.97
CA TYR A 274 -34.90 5.73 16.68
C TYR A 274 -34.19 5.47 15.34
N THR A 275 -34.06 6.46 14.46
CA THR A 275 -33.35 6.30 13.18
C THR A 275 -31.87 6.56 13.40
N VAL A 276 -31.05 5.55 13.15
CA VAL A 276 -29.60 5.59 13.39
C VAL A 276 -28.85 5.21 12.12
N PRO A 277 -27.60 5.68 11.94
CA PRO A 277 -26.73 5.13 10.91
C PRO A 277 -26.24 3.73 11.29
N PHE A 278 -25.98 2.90 10.29
CA PHE A 278 -25.27 1.64 10.44
C PHE A 278 -24.39 1.45 9.20
N HIS A 279 -23.08 1.59 9.38
CA HIS A 279 -22.11 1.50 8.29
C HIS A 279 -20.96 0.58 8.66
N VAL A 280 -20.43 -0.10 7.66
CA VAL A 280 -19.28 -0.98 7.77
C VAL A 280 -18.28 -0.57 6.71
N TRP A 281 -17.01 -0.50 7.10
CA TRP A 281 -15.88 -0.21 6.22
C TRP A 281 -14.78 -1.24 6.47
N GLY A 282 -14.04 -1.64 5.45
CA GLY A 282 -12.92 -2.58 5.62
C GLY A 282 -12.64 -3.42 4.38
N PRO A 283 -11.60 -4.27 4.41
CA PRO A 283 -11.22 -5.10 3.28
C PRO A 283 -12.35 -6.07 2.92
N GLY A 284 -12.70 -6.12 1.65
CA GLY A 284 -13.75 -7.01 1.12
C GLY A 284 -15.19 -6.57 1.40
N VAL A 285 -15.42 -5.47 2.15
CA VAL A 285 -16.77 -4.92 2.36
C VAL A 285 -17.29 -4.33 1.05
N ALA A 286 -18.58 -4.50 0.76
CA ALA A 286 -19.19 -4.03 -0.48
C ALA A 286 -19.28 -2.49 -0.54
N ALA A 287 -18.30 -1.85 -1.18
CA ALA A 287 -18.25 -0.40 -1.31
C ALA A 287 -19.51 0.18 -1.98
N ASN A 288 -19.93 1.37 -1.52
CA ASN A 288 -21.06 2.14 -2.03
C ASN A 288 -22.36 1.31 -2.14
N THR A 289 -22.60 0.44 -1.16
CA THR A 289 -23.74 -0.49 -1.16
C THR A 289 -24.64 -0.27 0.04
N ASP A 290 -25.95 -0.14 -0.19
CA ASP A 290 -26.94 -0.22 0.90
C ASP A 290 -27.30 -1.70 1.15
N PRO A 291 -27.02 -2.24 2.36
CA PRO A 291 -27.20 -3.64 2.67
C PRO A 291 -28.66 -4.11 2.63
N TYR A 292 -29.66 -3.21 2.63
CA TYR A 292 -31.05 -3.61 2.39
C TYR A 292 -31.26 -4.19 0.97
N PHE A 293 -30.45 -3.79 -0.02
CA PHE A 293 -30.54 -4.36 -1.36
C PHE A 293 -29.93 -5.76 -1.42
N THR A 294 -28.74 -5.94 -0.85
CA THR A 294 -28.02 -7.22 -0.86
C THR A 294 -28.64 -8.26 0.06
N ASN A 295 -29.29 -7.83 1.14
CA ASN A 295 -29.92 -8.70 2.13
C ASN A 295 -31.46 -8.75 2.04
N SER A 296 -32.04 -8.37 0.90
CA SER A 296 -33.50 -8.24 0.72
C SER A 296 -34.30 -9.52 0.98
N ALA A 297 -33.66 -10.69 1.02
CA ALA A 297 -34.28 -11.97 1.38
C ALA A 297 -34.57 -12.11 2.89
N VAL A 298 -33.79 -11.44 3.75
CA VAL A 298 -33.84 -11.58 5.21
C VAL A 298 -34.00 -10.25 5.96
N ARG A 299 -33.72 -9.11 5.30
CA ARG A 299 -33.86 -7.76 5.85
C ARG A 299 -34.91 -6.96 5.09
N ALA A 300 -35.68 -6.17 5.84
CA ALA A 300 -36.69 -5.28 5.28
C ALA A 300 -36.37 -3.81 5.61
N GLU A 301 -36.31 -2.98 4.58
CA GLU A 301 -36.13 -1.53 4.72
C GLU A 301 -37.34 -0.94 5.47
N PRO A 302 -37.14 -0.27 6.62
CA PRO A 302 -38.23 0.13 7.51
C PRO A 302 -38.95 1.42 7.08
N GLY A 303 -38.46 2.15 6.08
CA GLY A 303 -39.02 3.41 5.62
C GLY A 303 -39.11 4.42 6.76
N GLY A 304 -40.30 4.95 7.03
CA GLY A 304 -40.57 5.81 8.19
C GLY A 304 -41.13 5.09 9.41
N THR A 305 -41.20 3.76 9.40
CA THR A 305 -41.79 2.97 10.48
C THR A 305 -40.73 2.52 11.48
N ARG A 306 -41.17 2.05 12.66
CA ARG A 306 -40.33 1.42 13.68
C ARG A 306 -40.83 -0.01 13.92
N PRO A 307 -40.41 -0.99 13.10
CA PRO A 307 -40.81 -2.38 13.28
C PRO A 307 -40.34 -2.94 14.62
N ASP A 308 -41.21 -3.68 15.28
CA ASP A 308 -40.85 -4.46 16.46
C ASP A 308 -40.14 -5.77 16.05
N TYR A 309 -39.97 -6.68 17.01
CA TYR A 309 -39.36 -7.99 16.78
C TYR A 309 -40.34 -9.01 16.17
N THR A 310 -41.56 -8.58 15.78
CA THR A 310 -42.52 -9.42 15.05
C THR A 310 -42.47 -9.11 13.55
N GLY A 311 -42.28 -10.15 12.73
CA GLY A 311 -42.26 -10.02 11.28
C GLY A 311 -40.90 -9.64 10.68
N PRO A 312 -40.86 -9.07 9.46
CA PRO A 312 -39.62 -8.74 8.76
C PRO A 312 -38.77 -7.73 9.54
N GLN A 313 -37.48 -8.04 9.70
CA GLN A 313 -36.61 -7.27 10.58
C GLN A 313 -35.77 -6.24 9.77
N PRO A 314 -35.73 -4.96 10.18
CA PRO A 314 -34.74 -4.01 9.68
C PRO A 314 -33.34 -4.31 10.21
N ILE A 315 -32.37 -3.56 9.71
CA ILE A 315 -31.04 -3.44 10.34
C ILE A 315 -31.18 -2.55 11.57
N ARG A 316 -30.54 -2.95 12.67
CA ARG A 316 -30.54 -2.33 13.99
C ARG A 316 -29.13 -2.15 14.51
N SER A 317 -28.96 -1.22 15.45
CA SER A 317 -27.71 -1.08 16.20
C SER A 317 -27.29 -2.39 16.87
N GLY A 318 -28.24 -3.15 17.42
CA GLY A 318 -28.00 -4.49 17.97
C GLY A 318 -27.48 -5.54 16.98
N ASP A 319 -27.60 -5.32 15.66
CA ASP A 319 -27.03 -6.24 14.67
C ASP A 319 -25.49 -6.19 14.66
N ALA A 320 -24.87 -5.13 15.21
CA ALA A 320 -23.43 -5.03 15.37
C ALA A 320 -22.86 -6.25 16.09
N ALA A 321 -23.48 -6.70 17.18
CA ALA A 321 -22.92 -7.74 18.06
C ALA A 321 -22.43 -8.99 17.32
N ASN A 322 -23.30 -9.60 16.50
CA ASN A 322 -22.93 -10.79 15.72
C ASN A 322 -22.22 -10.45 14.41
N LEU A 323 -22.38 -9.24 13.86
CA LEU A 323 -21.66 -8.83 12.67
C LEU A 323 -20.16 -8.69 12.95
N LEU A 324 -19.79 -8.17 14.13
CA LEU A 324 -18.38 -8.05 14.54
C LEU A 324 -17.69 -9.42 14.51
N LEU A 325 -18.39 -10.45 15.01
CA LEU A 325 -17.89 -11.83 15.04
C LEU A 325 -17.87 -12.45 13.64
N ASP A 326 -18.91 -12.24 12.84
CA ASP A 326 -18.97 -12.75 11.46
C ASP A 326 -17.81 -12.21 10.60
N LEU A 327 -17.48 -10.93 10.73
CA LEU A 327 -16.33 -10.31 10.08
C LEU A 327 -15.00 -10.96 10.51
N LEU A 328 -14.87 -11.33 11.80
CA LEU A 328 -13.71 -12.07 12.33
C LEU A 328 -13.73 -13.58 11.96
N GLY A 329 -14.75 -14.06 11.25
CA GLY A 329 -14.93 -15.49 10.97
C GLY A 329 -15.28 -16.33 12.21
N LEU A 330 -15.85 -15.70 13.24
CA LEU A 330 -16.24 -16.30 14.51
C LEU A 330 -17.76 -16.62 14.54
N PRO A 331 -18.19 -17.62 15.34
CA PRO A 331 -19.59 -17.97 15.48
C PRO A 331 -20.39 -16.86 16.18
N SER A 332 -21.70 -16.85 15.98
CA SER A 332 -22.62 -15.94 16.68
C SER A 332 -22.59 -16.14 18.21
N ILE A 333 -22.88 -15.07 18.94
CA ILE A 333 -22.96 -15.03 20.40
C ILE A 333 -24.01 -16.04 20.89
N PRO A 334 -23.66 -16.96 21.81
CA PRO A 334 -24.59 -17.92 22.38
C PRO A 334 -25.82 -17.23 23.01
N GLY A 335 -27.01 -17.62 22.57
CA GLY A 335 -28.28 -17.10 23.11
C GLY A 335 -28.76 -15.80 22.48
N SER A 336 -27.93 -15.10 21.71
CA SER A 336 -28.34 -13.89 20.99
C SER A 336 -29.45 -14.16 19.97
N SER A 337 -30.30 -13.16 19.71
CA SER A 337 -31.43 -13.30 18.77
C SER A 337 -31.44 -12.24 17.66
N ILE A 338 -30.69 -11.16 17.81
CA ILE A 338 -30.50 -10.14 16.78
C ILE A 338 -29.30 -10.57 15.93
N ASN A 339 -29.45 -10.51 14.60
CA ASN A 339 -28.41 -10.91 13.65
C ASN A 339 -27.82 -12.32 13.86
N GLY A 340 -28.60 -13.27 14.42
CA GLY A 340 -28.16 -14.66 14.54
C GLY A 340 -28.06 -15.33 13.16
N SER A 341 -27.41 -16.50 13.07
CA SER A 341 -27.04 -17.15 11.80
C SER A 341 -28.17 -17.36 10.78
N ALA A 342 -29.45 -17.34 11.19
CA ALA A 342 -30.61 -17.46 10.30
C ALA A 342 -31.01 -16.14 9.58
N VAL A 343 -30.57 -14.99 10.10
CA VAL A 343 -30.85 -13.64 9.59
C VAL A 343 -29.58 -12.79 9.53
N ALA A 344 -28.42 -13.45 9.41
CA ALA A 344 -27.12 -12.81 9.36
C ALA A 344 -27.09 -11.71 8.28
N LEU A 345 -26.55 -10.56 8.66
CA LEU A 345 -26.36 -9.40 7.81
C LEU A 345 -25.06 -9.59 7.04
N ASP A 346 -25.17 -9.82 5.73
CA ASP A 346 -24.01 -9.89 4.85
C ASP A 346 -23.67 -8.49 4.31
N VAL A 347 -22.47 -8.03 4.62
CA VAL A 347 -21.93 -6.74 4.17
C VAL A 347 -20.76 -6.91 3.21
N MET A 348 -20.36 -8.15 2.92
CA MET A 348 -19.21 -8.44 2.10
C MET A 348 -19.57 -8.34 0.61
N GLY A 349 -18.62 -7.84 -0.18
CA GLY A 349 -18.71 -7.86 -1.63
C GLY A 349 -18.45 -9.28 -2.17
N PRO A 350 -18.65 -9.50 -3.48
CA PRO A 350 -18.13 -10.70 -4.11
C PRO A 350 -16.61 -10.80 -3.87
N PRO A 351 -16.04 -12.02 -3.74
CA PRO A 351 -14.61 -12.18 -3.54
C PRO A 351 -13.79 -11.49 -4.63
N ASN A 352 -12.73 -10.77 -4.22
CA ASN A 352 -11.84 -10.05 -5.13
C ASN A 352 -11.12 -11.02 -6.09
N ILE A 353 -10.97 -10.64 -7.37
CA ILE A 353 -10.15 -11.36 -8.34
C ILE A 353 -8.87 -10.56 -8.57
N SER A 354 -7.71 -11.10 -8.16
CA SER A 354 -6.42 -10.41 -8.34
C SER A 354 -6.19 -9.97 -9.79
N PRO A 355 -5.54 -8.82 -10.02
CA PRO A 355 -5.37 -8.26 -11.35
C PRO A 355 -4.43 -9.13 -12.18
N VAL A 356 -4.40 -8.89 -13.48
CA VAL A 356 -3.44 -9.48 -14.41
C VAL A 356 -2.45 -8.39 -14.81
N ALA A 357 -1.20 -8.54 -14.35
CA ALA A 357 -0.11 -7.66 -14.75
C ALA A 357 0.31 -7.93 -16.20
N ASN A 358 0.63 -6.87 -16.93
CA ASN A 358 1.13 -6.94 -18.30
C ASN A 358 2.30 -5.96 -18.43
N ALA A 359 3.50 -6.47 -18.29
CA ALA A 359 4.73 -5.72 -18.41
C ALA A 359 5.13 -5.66 -19.89
N MET A 360 4.96 -4.50 -20.53
CA MET A 360 5.49 -4.28 -21.87
C MET A 360 6.74 -3.41 -21.80
N VAL A 361 7.73 -3.78 -22.61
CA VAL A 361 8.91 -2.95 -22.83
C VAL A 361 9.07 -2.75 -24.33
N THR A 362 9.02 -1.49 -24.75
CA THR A 362 9.32 -1.12 -26.12
C THR A 362 10.75 -0.61 -26.17
N PRO A 363 11.63 -1.21 -26.99
CA PRO A 363 12.95 -0.66 -27.19
C PRO A 363 12.82 0.76 -27.76
N GLY A 364 13.40 1.75 -27.08
CA GLY A 364 13.84 2.96 -27.74
C GLY A 364 14.88 2.55 -28.79
N ALA A 365 14.87 3.22 -29.95
CA ALA A 365 15.62 2.83 -31.14
C ALA A 365 17.00 2.20 -30.84
N THR A 366 17.31 1.07 -31.49
CA THR A 366 18.64 0.45 -31.44
C THR A 366 19.73 1.48 -31.75
N GLY A 367 20.44 1.95 -30.72
CA GLY A 367 21.44 3.03 -30.82
C GLY A 367 21.41 3.96 -29.62
N ASN A 368 22.39 4.85 -29.51
CA ASN A 368 22.44 5.86 -28.45
C ASN A 368 21.24 6.84 -28.61
N PRO A 369 20.41 7.08 -27.56
CA PRO A 369 20.55 6.62 -26.18
C PRO A 369 19.99 5.21 -25.92
N MET A 370 20.61 4.47 -24.98
CA MET A 370 20.18 3.14 -24.47
C MET A 370 18.90 3.22 -23.63
N GLU A 371 17.86 3.80 -24.21
CA GLU A 371 16.58 4.11 -23.58
C GLU A 371 15.54 3.04 -23.93
N VAL A 372 14.69 2.72 -22.97
CA VAL A 372 13.50 1.89 -23.17
C VAL A 372 12.28 2.58 -22.60
N GLU A 373 11.13 2.29 -23.18
CA GLU A 373 9.82 2.68 -22.66
C GLU A 373 9.19 1.48 -21.95
N LEU A 374 8.86 1.67 -20.68
CA LEU A 374 8.17 0.72 -19.82
C LEU A 374 6.68 1.07 -19.84
N GLU A 375 5.83 0.12 -20.25
CA GLU A 375 4.40 0.32 -20.40
C GLU A 375 3.62 -0.75 -19.64
N GLY A 376 2.95 -0.35 -18.56
CA GLY A 376 2.13 -1.23 -17.74
C GLY A 376 0.65 -1.18 -18.09
N GLY A 377 0.23 -0.17 -18.87
CA GLY A 377 -1.19 0.14 -19.13
C GLY A 377 -2.01 -0.98 -19.79
N GLY A 378 -1.37 -2.07 -20.24
CA GLY A 378 -2.05 -3.28 -20.69
C GLY A 378 -2.53 -4.20 -19.56
N SER A 379 -2.26 -3.86 -18.29
CA SER A 379 -2.70 -4.63 -17.12
C SER A 379 -4.20 -4.43 -16.88
N THR A 380 -4.87 -5.46 -16.38
CA THR A 380 -6.34 -5.47 -16.24
C THR A 380 -6.77 -6.04 -14.91
N ASP A 381 -7.93 -5.60 -14.43
CA ASP A 381 -8.66 -6.20 -13.33
C ASP A 381 -10.08 -6.54 -13.82
N ALA A 382 -10.57 -7.74 -13.48
CA ALA A 382 -11.82 -8.27 -13.97
C ALA A 382 -13.04 -7.80 -13.16
N ASP A 383 -12.86 -7.47 -11.88
CA ASP A 383 -13.92 -7.03 -10.98
C ASP A 383 -13.67 -5.64 -10.35
N GLY A 384 -12.56 -5.00 -10.69
CA GLY A 384 -12.20 -3.66 -10.25
C GLY A 384 -11.28 -2.90 -11.22
N THR A 385 -10.34 -2.16 -10.65
CA THR A 385 -9.37 -1.29 -11.32
C THR A 385 -7.97 -1.46 -10.71
N VAL A 386 -6.93 -1.27 -11.52
CA VAL A 386 -5.54 -1.30 -11.04
C VAL A 386 -5.18 0.06 -10.41
N GLY A 387 -4.92 0.07 -9.11
CA GLY A 387 -4.64 1.27 -8.32
C GLY A 387 -3.15 1.60 -8.18
N ASP A 388 -2.32 0.61 -7.82
CA ASP A 388 -0.89 0.82 -7.56
C ASP A 388 -0.01 0.20 -8.65
N TRP A 389 1.11 0.86 -8.95
CA TRP A 389 2.04 0.49 -10.02
C TRP A 389 3.49 0.70 -9.56
N ILE A 390 4.28 -0.38 -9.53
CA ILE A 390 5.69 -0.35 -9.17
C ILE A 390 6.49 -1.14 -10.19
N TRP A 391 7.50 -0.49 -10.77
CA TRP A 391 8.48 -1.13 -11.65
C TRP A 391 9.80 -1.31 -10.90
N TRP A 392 10.32 -2.55 -10.89
CA TRP A 392 11.65 -2.87 -10.41
C TRP A 392 12.53 -3.36 -11.56
N ILE A 393 13.58 -2.60 -11.85
CA ILE A 393 14.57 -2.94 -12.88
C ILE A 393 15.73 -3.69 -12.23
N SER A 394 16.26 -4.71 -12.92
CA SER A 394 17.36 -5.56 -12.42
C SER A 394 18.68 -4.81 -12.18
N ASP A 395 18.79 -3.55 -12.58
CA ASP A 395 19.92 -2.66 -12.25
C ASP A 395 19.78 -1.98 -10.87
N GLY A 396 18.66 -2.21 -10.18
CA GLY A 396 18.35 -1.66 -8.85
C GLY A 396 17.40 -0.46 -8.87
N THR A 397 16.97 0.01 -10.04
CA THR A 397 16.06 1.15 -10.17
C THR A 397 14.63 0.78 -9.78
N LEU A 398 13.96 1.66 -9.03
CA LEU A 398 12.55 1.55 -8.65
C LEU A 398 11.78 2.76 -9.19
N LEU A 399 10.67 2.51 -9.90
CA LEU A 399 9.84 3.55 -10.51
C LEU A 399 8.37 3.35 -10.13
N PHE A 400 7.64 4.44 -9.93
CA PHE A 400 6.23 4.43 -9.48
C PHE A 400 5.32 5.01 -10.55
N GLY A 401 4.24 4.30 -10.87
CA GLY A 401 3.29 4.69 -11.91
C GLY A 401 3.28 3.73 -13.09
N PRO A 402 2.26 3.83 -13.97
CA PRO A 402 1.97 2.84 -14.99
C PRO A 402 3.01 2.80 -16.11
N SER A 403 3.66 3.93 -16.42
CA SER A 403 4.59 4.04 -17.54
C SER A 403 5.80 4.93 -17.22
N HIS A 404 6.97 4.59 -17.76
CA HIS A 404 8.23 5.30 -17.55
C HIS A 404 9.20 5.16 -18.73
N THR A 405 10.11 6.12 -18.89
CA THR A 405 11.33 5.92 -19.69
C THR A 405 12.52 5.59 -18.77
N HIS A 406 13.36 4.64 -19.19
CA HIS A 406 14.56 4.26 -18.43
C HIS A 406 15.78 4.17 -19.35
N VAL A 407 16.92 4.70 -18.89
CA VAL A 407 18.17 4.74 -19.65
C VAL A 407 19.23 3.89 -18.94
N PHE A 408 19.80 2.92 -19.66
CA PHE A 408 20.84 2.05 -19.13
C PHE A 408 22.24 2.67 -19.27
N ALA A 409 23.10 2.41 -18.28
CA ALA A 409 24.49 2.89 -18.28
C ALA A 409 25.40 2.17 -19.29
N GLY A 410 24.97 1.01 -19.79
CA GLY A 410 25.73 0.20 -20.74
C GLY A 410 24.91 -0.95 -21.31
N PRO A 411 25.46 -1.64 -22.32
CA PRO A 411 24.80 -2.79 -22.93
C PRO A 411 24.73 -3.97 -21.95
N GLY A 412 23.73 -4.83 -22.13
CA GLY A 412 23.50 -5.97 -21.26
C GLY A 412 22.09 -6.54 -21.35
N SER A 413 21.88 -7.61 -20.59
CA SER A 413 20.56 -8.20 -20.36
C SER A 413 20.02 -7.72 -19.03
N PHE A 414 18.82 -7.14 -19.06
CA PHE A 414 18.11 -6.64 -17.88
C PHE A 414 16.70 -7.22 -17.84
N THR A 415 16.03 -7.09 -16.70
CA THR A 415 14.59 -7.39 -16.56
C THR A 415 13.88 -6.23 -15.91
N ALA A 416 12.66 -5.97 -16.34
CA ALA A 416 11.72 -5.06 -15.69
C ALA A 416 10.57 -5.87 -15.10
N THR A 417 10.45 -5.85 -13.77
CA THR A 417 9.34 -6.47 -13.05
C THR A 417 8.30 -5.41 -12.78
N LEU A 418 7.11 -5.57 -13.35
CA LEU A 418 5.96 -4.76 -13.00
C LEU A 418 5.19 -5.47 -11.90
N TRP A 419 5.06 -4.84 -10.74
CA TRP A 419 4.11 -5.22 -9.69
C TRP A 419 2.96 -4.23 -9.67
N ILE A 420 1.75 -4.75 -9.55
CA ILE A 420 0.53 -3.95 -9.48
C ILE A 420 -0.37 -4.42 -8.34
N ARG A 421 -1.22 -3.50 -7.86
CA ARG A 421 -2.29 -3.78 -6.90
C ARG A 421 -3.62 -3.21 -7.39
N ASP A 422 -4.70 -3.95 -7.19
CA ASP A 422 -6.06 -3.49 -7.47
C ASP A 422 -6.64 -2.62 -6.33
N ASP A 423 -7.81 -2.02 -6.57
CA ASP A 423 -8.56 -1.21 -5.61
C ASP A 423 -9.17 -2.00 -4.44
N ARG A 424 -9.09 -3.34 -4.47
CA ARG A 424 -9.59 -4.28 -3.47
C ARG A 424 -8.47 -5.06 -2.76
N GLY A 425 -7.24 -4.61 -2.94
CA GLY A 425 -6.05 -5.11 -2.26
C GLY A 425 -5.36 -6.33 -2.90
N GLY A 426 -5.90 -6.91 -3.96
CA GLY A 426 -5.27 -8.00 -4.72
C GLY A 426 -4.06 -7.50 -5.51
N SER A 427 -3.08 -8.37 -5.76
CA SER A 427 -1.84 -7.97 -6.44
C SER A 427 -1.35 -9.03 -7.41
N ALA A 428 -0.59 -8.58 -8.41
CA ALA A 428 0.05 -9.45 -9.38
C ALA A 428 1.36 -8.83 -9.85
N PHE A 429 2.18 -9.65 -10.51
CA PHE A 429 3.38 -9.16 -11.18
C PHE A 429 3.58 -9.82 -12.54
N ASP A 430 4.29 -9.13 -13.41
CA ASP A 430 4.76 -9.65 -14.69
C ASP A 430 6.20 -9.18 -14.93
N VAL A 431 6.96 -9.93 -15.73
CA VAL A 431 8.39 -9.68 -15.96
C VAL A 431 8.66 -9.57 -17.45
N ALA A 432 9.12 -8.40 -17.87
CA ALA A 432 9.62 -8.16 -19.22
C ALA A 432 11.14 -8.29 -19.29
N SER A 433 11.64 -8.98 -20.31
CA SER A 433 13.07 -9.06 -20.59
C SER A 433 13.51 -7.87 -21.44
N ILE A 434 14.69 -7.33 -21.13
CA ILE A 434 15.27 -6.17 -21.82
C ILE A 434 16.65 -6.58 -22.33
N GLN A 435 16.91 -6.30 -23.60
CA GLN A 435 18.22 -6.50 -24.22
C GLN A 435 18.71 -5.18 -24.78
N ILE A 436 19.78 -4.66 -24.19
CA ILE A 436 20.46 -3.46 -24.67
C ILE A 436 21.69 -3.92 -25.45
N ALA A 437 21.63 -3.74 -26.77
CA ALA A 437 22.76 -4.01 -27.64
C ALA A 437 23.88 -2.97 -27.41
N PRO A 438 25.16 -3.33 -27.60
CA PRO A 438 26.21 -2.34 -27.73
C PRO A 438 25.91 -1.39 -28.91
N PRO A 439 26.45 -0.16 -28.89
CA PRO A 439 26.41 0.71 -30.06
C PRO A 439 26.93 -0.02 -31.30
N ALA A 440 26.38 0.31 -32.47
CA ALA A 440 26.88 -0.25 -33.72
C ALA A 440 28.31 0.24 -33.97
N ASN A 441 29.24 -0.68 -34.23
CA ASN A 441 30.63 -0.33 -34.59
C ASN A 441 30.63 0.53 -35.86
N MET A 442 31.27 1.68 -35.82
CA MET A 442 31.50 2.55 -36.96
C MET A 442 32.84 2.20 -37.60
N PRO A 443 32.92 2.07 -38.94
CA PRO A 443 34.20 1.77 -39.57
C PRO A 443 35.21 2.89 -39.31
N PRO A 444 36.50 2.56 -39.09
CA PRO A 444 37.53 3.56 -38.87
C PRO A 444 37.70 4.42 -40.11
N THR A 445 37.99 5.71 -39.94
CA THR A 445 38.33 6.59 -41.07
C THR A 445 39.82 6.86 -41.12
N VAL A 446 40.33 6.96 -42.34
CA VAL A 446 41.75 7.16 -42.61
C VAL A 446 41.92 8.33 -43.54
N MET A 447 42.74 9.30 -43.14
CA MET A 447 43.16 10.39 -43.99
C MET A 447 44.67 10.40 -44.15
N VAL A 448 45.11 10.44 -45.41
CA VAL A 448 46.51 10.51 -45.78
C VAL A 448 46.77 11.84 -46.47
N GLN A 449 47.66 12.65 -45.89
CA GLN A 449 48.00 13.99 -46.41
C GLN A 449 49.51 14.26 -46.35
N PRO A 450 50.06 15.16 -47.20
CA PRO A 450 51.43 15.65 -47.05
C PRO A 450 51.62 16.35 -45.70
N ALA A 451 52.80 16.20 -45.08
CA ALA A 451 53.13 16.97 -43.88
C ALA A 451 53.19 18.48 -44.19
N SER A 452 52.63 19.30 -43.30
CA SER A 452 52.79 20.76 -43.32
C SER A 452 53.32 21.23 -41.95
N GLY A 453 54.39 22.03 -41.95
CA GLY A 453 55.04 22.50 -40.71
C GLY A 453 56.58 22.37 -40.73
N PRO A 454 57.27 22.63 -39.60
CA PRO A 454 58.74 22.64 -39.48
C PRO A 454 59.41 21.26 -39.49
N ILE A 455 58.61 20.19 -39.61
CA ILE A 455 59.08 18.84 -39.91
C ILE A 455 59.35 18.83 -41.42
N ASP A 456 60.56 18.47 -41.84
CA ASP A 456 61.04 18.51 -43.23
C ASP A 456 59.95 18.08 -44.25
N ALA A 457 59.24 19.08 -44.79
CA ALA A 457 57.99 18.91 -45.52
C ALA A 457 58.20 18.27 -46.90
N ALA A 458 59.45 18.15 -47.34
CA ALA A 458 59.80 17.50 -48.60
C ALA A 458 59.73 15.97 -48.52
N GLN A 459 59.64 15.38 -47.32
CA GLN A 459 59.79 13.93 -47.14
C GLN A 459 58.89 13.35 -46.03
N SER A 460 57.68 13.83 -45.77
CA SER A 460 56.84 13.24 -44.71
C SER A 460 55.36 13.14 -45.09
N LEU A 461 54.71 12.06 -44.63
CA LEU A 461 53.30 11.75 -44.86
C LEU A 461 52.59 11.67 -43.50
N VAL A 462 51.52 12.43 -43.32
CA VAL A 462 50.69 12.37 -42.11
C VAL A 462 49.55 11.40 -42.36
N VAL A 463 49.44 10.39 -41.50
CA VAL A 463 48.32 9.44 -41.48
C VAL A 463 47.48 9.76 -40.26
N ILE A 464 46.35 10.43 -40.49
CA ILE A 464 45.37 10.67 -39.46
C ILE A 464 44.43 9.48 -39.43
N LEU A 465 44.37 8.83 -38.28
CA LEU A 465 43.41 7.78 -37.97
C LEU A 465 42.35 8.40 -37.06
N ASP A 466 41.09 8.19 -37.42
CA ASP A 466 39.97 8.54 -36.56
C ASP A 466 39.12 7.28 -36.41
N GLU A 467 39.05 6.79 -35.19
CA GLU A 467 38.28 5.62 -34.80
C GLU A 467 37.11 6.15 -33.94
N PRO A 468 35.87 6.16 -34.47
CA PRO A 468 34.74 6.79 -33.79
C PRO A 468 34.29 6.11 -32.48
N ASP A 469 34.58 4.81 -32.32
CA ASP A 469 34.33 3.98 -31.14
C ASP A 469 35.51 4.00 -30.13
N GLY A 470 36.59 4.69 -30.47
CA GLY A 470 37.80 4.88 -29.68
C GLY A 470 38.99 4.08 -30.18
N LEU A 471 40.19 4.67 -30.14
CA LEU A 471 41.44 4.07 -30.67
C LEU A 471 41.79 2.68 -30.13
N GLY A 472 41.21 2.27 -29.00
CA GLY A 472 41.35 0.92 -28.45
C GLY A 472 40.66 -0.18 -29.26
N ASP A 473 39.77 0.19 -30.19
CA ASP A 473 39.07 -0.74 -31.09
C ASP A 473 39.89 -1.12 -32.34
N LEU A 474 40.98 -0.40 -32.63
CA LEU A 474 41.85 -0.70 -33.76
C LEU A 474 42.60 -2.02 -33.56
N THR A 475 42.41 -2.97 -34.48
CA THR A 475 43.05 -4.30 -34.45
C THR A 475 44.25 -4.40 -35.37
N GLY A 476 44.36 -3.52 -36.36
CA GLY A 476 45.44 -3.58 -37.33
C GLY A 476 45.66 -2.26 -38.09
N LEU A 477 46.94 -1.93 -38.28
CA LEU A 477 47.40 -0.90 -39.21
C LEU A 477 48.47 -1.52 -40.10
N GLN A 478 48.23 -1.53 -41.41
CA GLN A 478 49.22 -1.95 -42.41
C GLN A 478 49.48 -0.83 -43.39
N ILE A 479 50.76 -0.58 -43.67
CA ILE A 479 51.18 0.40 -44.65
C ILE A 479 52.00 -0.33 -45.70
N ASN A 480 51.54 -0.26 -46.95
CA ASN A 480 52.21 -0.82 -48.10
C ASN A 480 52.71 0.33 -48.99
N VAL A 481 53.88 0.14 -49.60
CA VAL A 481 54.46 1.11 -50.54
C VAL A 481 54.85 0.44 -51.85
N GLN A 482 54.73 1.18 -52.95
CA GLN A 482 55.08 0.71 -54.29
C GLN A 482 55.72 1.85 -55.09
N PRO A 483 56.85 1.62 -55.79
CA PRO A 483 57.35 2.56 -56.78
C PRO A 483 56.26 2.84 -57.84
N HIS A 484 55.99 4.10 -58.14
CA HIS A 484 54.86 4.44 -59.02
C HIS A 484 55.04 3.85 -60.42
N GLY A 485 54.11 2.96 -60.79
CA GLY A 485 54.07 2.34 -62.11
C GLY A 485 55.02 1.15 -62.34
N VAL A 486 55.75 0.66 -61.32
CA VAL A 486 56.69 -0.47 -61.49
C VAL A 486 56.89 -1.29 -60.22
N GLY A 487 56.81 -2.62 -60.33
CA GLY A 487 57.20 -3.58 -59.27
C GLY A 487 56.10 -3.97 -58.27
N PRO A 488 56.37 -4.93 -57.36
CA PRO A 488 55.42 -5.38 -56.35
C PRO A 488 55.22 -4.34 -55.23
N TRP A 489 54.12 -4.46 -54.49
CA TRP A 489 53.95 -3.76 -53.22
C TRP A 489 54.88 -4.35 -52.17
N TYR A 490 55.49 -3.49 -51.37
CA TYR A 490 56.29 -3.85 -50.21
C TYR A 490 55.50 -3.48 -48.97
N GLN A 491 55.23 -4.47 -48.12
CA GLN A 491 54.65 -4.23 -46.80
C GLN A 491 55.71 -3.65 -45.89
N MET A 492 55.41 -2.55 -45.23
CA MET A 492 56.28 -1.95 -44.24
C MET A 492 56.11 -2.73 -42.94
N PHE A 493 57.19 -3.34 -42.46
CA PHE A 493 57.17 -4.06 -41.19
C PHE A 493 57.26 -3.05 -40.05
N ILE A 494 56.16 -2.83 -39.34
CA ILE A 494 56.10 -1.95 -38.17
C ILE A 494 56.34 -2.83 -36.93
N PRO A 495 57.50 -2.74 -36.26
CA PRO A 495 57.77 -3.58 -35.11
C PRO A 495 56.93 -3.12 -33.91
N SER A 496 55.92 -3.92 -33.56
CA SER A 496 55.11 -3.88 -32.33
C SER A 496 54.48 -2.51 -32.00
N LEU A 497 53.15 -2.47 -32.05
CA LEU A 497 52.29 -1.30 -32.02
C LEU A 497 52.39 -0.33 -30.81
N LEU A 498 53.28 -0.49 -29.82
CA LEU A 498 53.20 0.33 -28.60
C LEU A 498 54.51 0.75 -27.90
N SER A 499 55.73 0.44 -28.36
CA SER A 499 56.93 0.79 -27.55
C SER A 499 58.05 1.59 -28.20
N ASN A 500 58.14 1.74 -29.53
CA ASN A 500 59.28 2.45 -30.15
C ASN A 500 58.91 3.47 -31.25
N PHE A 501 57.63 3.83 -31.42
CA PHE A 501 57.29 4.92 -32.32
C PHE A 501 57.36 6.24 -31.54
N THR A 502 58.38 7.04 -31.81
CA THR A 502 58.37 8.49 -31.51
C THR A 502 57.58 9.24 -32.59
N ALA A 503 56.46 8.68 -33.06
CA ALA A 503 55.43 9.43 -33.76
C ALA A 503 54.52 9.94 -32.66
N TYR A 504 54.37 11.25 -32.58
CA TYR A 504 53.34 11.85 -31.77
C TYR A 504 51.99 11.31 -32.27
N ILE A 505 51.43 10.32 -31.59
CA ILE A 505 49.98 10.13 -31.54
C ILE A 505 49.53 11.11 -30.49
N ASP A 506 48.88 12.20 -30.90
CA ASP A 506 48.34 13.12 -29.93
C ASP A 506 47.06 12.58 -29.27
N ALA A 507 46.53 13.31 -28.29
CA ALA A 507 45.32 12.94 -27.58
C ALA A 507 44.06 12.84 -28.47
N GLN A 508 44.18 13.15 -29.77
CA GLN A 508 43.12 13.04 -30.77
C GLN A 508 43.39 11.91 -31.79
N GLY A 509 44.36 11.03 -31.56
CA GLY A 509 44.62 9.87 -32.44
C GLY A 509 45.39 10.18 -33.73
N ARG A 510 45.90 11.41 -33.88
CA ARG A 510 46.61 11.82 -35.09
C ARG A 510 48.06 11.36 -35.02
N GLY A 511 48.51 10.53 -35.96
CA GLY A 511 49.90 10.07 -36.08
C GLY A 511 50.64 10.72 -37.27
N VAL A 512 51.94 10.98 -37.10
CA VAL A 512 52.82 11.47 -38.19
C VAL A 512 53.86 10.41 -38.53
N ILE A 513 54.01 10.06 -39.81
CA ILE A 513 55.06 9.16 -40.28
C ILE A 513 56.03 9.96 -41.16
N SER A 514 57.27 10.12 -40.69
CA SER A 514 58.31 10.83 -41.43
C SER A 514 59.15 9.85 -42.25
N TRP A 515 59.71 10.29 -43.40
CA TRP A 515 60.63 9.44 -44.18
C TRP A 515 61.88 9.01 -43.41
N ALA A 516 62.34 9.81 -42.44
CA ALA A 516 63.56 9.54 -41.69
C ALA A 516 63.43 8.27 -40.83
N ASP A 517 62.21 7.93 -40.41
CA ASP A 517 61.92 6.74 -39.61
C ASP A 517 61.86 5.46 -40.45
N LEU A 518 61.92 5.56 -41.79
CA LEU A 518 61.60 4.46 -42.70
C LEU A 518 62.78 3.57 -43.12
N GLY A 519 64.01 3.82 -42.62
CA GLY A 519 65.13 2.86 -42.52
C GLY A 519 65.62 2.12 -43.78
N PHE A 520 64.98 2.28 -44.93
CA PHE A 520 65.34 1.76 -46.24
C PHE A 520 65.45 3.02 -47.10
N TRP A 521 66.61 3.41 -47.61
CA TRP A 521 67.17 2.89 -48.85
C TRP A 521 68.57 3.45 -49.08
N THR A 522 69.51 2.60 -49.50
CA THR A 522 70.71 3.01 -50.25
C THR A 522 70.85 2.28 -51.60
N ASN A 523 69.87 1.49 -52.06
CA ASN A 523 70.06 0.66 -53.26
C ASN A 523 68.86 0.52 -54.24
N LEU A 524 67.83 1.35 -54.16
CA LEU A 524 66.81 1.46 -55.21
C LEU A 524 66.99 2.79 -55.93
N GLY A 525 67.43 2.75 -57.19
CA GLY A 525 67.72 3.93 -58.01
C GLY A 525 66.57 4.94 -58.01
N VAL A 526 66.91 6.21 -58.23
CA VAL A 526 66.08 7.42 -58.19
C VAL A 526 64.65 7.19 -58.74
N VAL A 527 63.69 6.89 -57.87
CA VAL A 527 62.26 6.89 -58.20
C VAL A 527 61.63 8.12 -57.55
N ASN A 528 61.10 9.03 -58.37
CA ASN A 528 60.55 10.31 -57.93
C ASN A 528 59.06 10.25 -57.53
N THR A 529 58.39 9.11 -57.59
CA THR A 529 56.97 8.98 -57.22
C THR A 529 56.68 7.61 -56.61
N TRP A 530 55.89 7.59 -55.54
CA TRP A 530 55.52 6.39 -54.79
C TRP A 530 54.01 6.31 -54.57
N ASN A 531 53.46 5.11 -54.61
CA ASN A 531 52.11 4.82 -54.13
C ASN A 531 52.19 4.31 -52.69
N PHE A 532 51.31 4.83 -51.84
CA PHE A 532 51.10 4.43 -50.46
C PHE A 532 49.71 3.83 -50.36
N GLN A 533 49.59 2.68 -49.70
CA GLN A 533 48.32 2.08 -49.35
C GLN A 533 48.29 1.86 -47.84
N VAL A 534 47.34 2.49 -47.17
CA VAL A 534 47.12 2.36 -45.73
C VAL A 534 45.87 1.53 -45.54
N ASN A 535 45.98 0.39 -44.88
CA ASN A 535 44.87 -0.46 -44.47
C ASN A 535 44.71 -0.37 -42.96
N VAL A 536 43.49 -0.10 -42.51
CA VAL A 536 43.14 -0.04 -41.09
C VAL A 536 41.98 -0.97 -40.84
N SER A 537 42.08 -1.77 -39.77
CA SER A 537 41.01 -2.66 -39.33
C SER A 537 40.63 -2.43 -37.89
N ASP A 538 39.36 -2.65 -37.58
CA ASP A 538 38.77 -2.54 -36.26
C ASP A 538 38.43 -3.93 -35.67
N SER A 539 37.82 -3.98 -34.48
CA SER A 539 37.49 -5.25 -33.81
C SER A 539 36.28 -5.96 -34.42
N ALA A 540 35.41 -5.21 -35.09
CA ALA A 540 34.28 -5.72 -35.87
C ALA A 540 34.71 -6.30 -37.24
N GLY A 541 35.98 -6.14 -37.62
CA GLY A 541 36.52 -6.64 -38.88
C GLY A 541 36.23 -5.75 -40.08
N HIS A 542 35.76 -4.52 -39.87
CA HIS A 542 35.77 -3.52 -40.93
C HIS A 542 37.22 -3.26 -41.34
N MET A 543 37.41 -3.03 -42.64
CA MET A 543 38.71 -2.68 -43.18
C MET A 543 38.57 -1.47 -44.11
N VAL A 544 39.31 -0.42 -43.81
CA VAL A 544 39.38 0.78 -44.66
C VAL A 544 40.76 0.85 -45.30
N THR A 545 40.76 0.92 -46.62
CA THR A 545 41.97 1.03 -47.44
C THR A 545 42.00 2.38 -48.14
N VAL A 546 43.05 3.16 -47.88
CA VAL A 546 43.31 4.44 -48.57
C VAL A 546 44.59 4.33 -49.37
N THR A 547 44.50 4.60 -50.67
CA THR A 547 45.67 4.66 -51.55
C THR A 547 45.96 6.10 -51.98
N ARG A 548 47.21 6.54 -51.85
CA ARG A 548 47.68 7.87 -52.28
C ARG A 548 48.98 7.76 -53.04
N THR A 549 49.07 8.50 -54.15
CA THR A 549 50.32 8.70 -54.88
C THR A 549 50.99 9.97 -54.38
N TYR A 550 52.27 9.88 -54.06
CA TYR A 550 53.08 11.01 -53.60
C TYR A 550 54.35 11.11 -54.44
N THR A 551 54.59 12.30 -54.98
CA THR A 551 55.82 12.67 -55.69
C THR A 551 56.57 13.62 -54.76
N PRO A 552 57.72 13.24 -54.18
CA PRO A 552 58.55 14.17 -53.43
C PRO A 552 58.92 15.35 -54.34
N MET A 553 58.77 16.57 -53.84
CA MET A 553 59.35 17.74 -54.50
C MET A 553 60.88 17.63 -54.37
N PRO A 554 61.65 17.99 -55.42
CA PRO A 554 63.11 17.89 -55.41
C PRO A 554 63.79 18.78 -54.38
#